data_AF-A0A3M2B5U0-F1
#
_entry.id   AF-A0A3M2B5U0-F1
#
_cell.length_a   1.000
_cell.length_b   1.000
_cell.length_c   1.000
_cell.angle_alpha   90.00
_cell.angle_beta   90.00
_cell.angle_gamma   90.00
#
_symmetry.space_group_name_H-M   'P 1'
#
loop_
_entity.id
_entity.type
_entity.pdbx_description
1 polymer ?
#
loop_
_entity_poly.entity_id
_entity_poly.type
_entity_poly.pdbx_seq_one_letter_code
_entity_poly.pdbx_strand_id
1 'polypeptide(L)'
;MTNPTIEAVREAMRALAKQVDVLPAVGGALQEEERPDADERVEQILGGNEKLFEANWETNAKDLCRPLQPIPRTQWHLYRYFQDGSYRSYFLGNLLEHDRETPVLFAQIGACQIERNDDGSVKPVRREVKPYLLLAMDAVSEGVQETLLQTAHAKGVEVVNLA
;
A
#
# COMPACT_ATOMS: atom_id res chain seq x y z
N MET A 1 -15.03 8.21 12.17
CA MET A 1 -13.74 7.68 12.63
C MET A 1 -12.65 8.50 11.96
N THR A 2 -11.89 9.26 12.74
CA THR A 2 -10.77 10.08 12.27
C THR A 2 -9.69 9.15 11.75
N ASN A 3 -9.32 9.29 10.47
CA ASN A 3 -8.19 8.59 9.89
C ASN A 3 -6.97 8.94 10.74
N PRO A 4 -6.28 7.97 11.37
CA PRO A 4 -5.11 8.24 12.18
C PRO A 4 -4.09 8.98 11.32
N THR A 5 -3.89 10.24 11.70
CA THR A 5 -3.10 11.21 10.96
C THR A 5 -1.63 10.81 11.04
N ILE A 6 -0.83 11.32 10.11
CA ILE A 6 0.64 11.35 10.22
C ILE A 6 1.11 11.81 11.61
N GLU A 7 0.31 12.61 12.32
CA GLU A 7 0.52 13.03 13.70
C GLU A 7 0.56 11.88 14.70
N ALA A 8 -0.34 10.89 14.59
CA ALA A 8 -0.36 9.71 15.45
C ALA A 8 0.95 8.92 15.36
N VAL A 9 1.41 8.69 14.13
CA VAL A 9 2.68 8.02 13.85
C VAL A 9 3.85 8.86 14.36
N ARG A 10 3.84 10.17 14.13
CA ARG A 10 4.88 11.08 14.59
C ARG A 10 5.01 11.08 16.12
N GLU A 11 3.89 11.04 16.83
CA GLU A 11 3.89 10.96 18.30
C GLU A 11 4.40 9.62 18.80
N ALA A 12 4.01 8.50 18.18
CA ALA A 12 4.55 7.18 18.48
C ALA A 12 6.08 7.13 18.27
N MET A 13 6.56 7.65 17.14
CA MET A 13 8.00 7.74 16.85
C MET A 13 8.74 8.66 17.82
N ARG A 14 8.12 9.76 18.26
CA ARG A 14 8.71 10.64 19.30
C ARG A 14 8.80 9.96 20.66
N ALA A 15 7.85 9.09 21.00
CA ALA A 15 7.91 8.32 22.24
C ALA A 15 9.04 7.28 22.18
N LEU A 16 9.17 6.59 21.04
CA LEU A 16 10.27 5.65 20.78
C LEU A 16 11.65 6.32 20.84
N ALA A 17 11.80 7.48 20.19
CA ALA A 17 13.06 8.23 20.15
C ALA A 17 13.55 8.73 21.52
N LYS A 18 12.74 8.61 22.59
CA LYS A 18 13.18 8.90 23.97
C LYS A 18 13.88 7.71 24.63
N GLN A 19 13.71 6.50 24.10
CA GLN A 19 14.22 5.26 24.69
C GLN A 19 15.27 4.58 23.82
N VAL A 20 15.17 4.75 22.50
CA VAL A 20 15.99 4.04 21.51
C VAL A 20 16.49 5.04 20.47
N ASP A 21 17.72 4.84 19.98
CA ASP A 21 18.26 5.64 18.89
C ASP A 21 17.50 5.31 17.59
N VAL A 22 17.02 6.34 16.91
CA VAL A 22 16.33 6.19 15.63
C VAL A 22 17.27 6.69 14.54
N LEU A 23 17.61 5.82 13.60
CA LEU A 23 18.24 6.21 12.33
C LEU A 23 17.13 6.46 11.32
N PRO A 24 16.68 7.72 11.14
CA PRO A 24 15.62 8.01 10.19
C PRO A 24 16.08 7.68 8.77
N ALA A 25 15.14 7.27 7.93
CA ALA A 25 15.33 7.17 6.49
C ALA A 25 15.44 8.57 5.86
N VAL A 26 16.48 9.33 6.22
CA VAL A 26 16.81 10.60 5.57
C VAL A 26 17.72 10.29 4.39
N GLY A 27 17.07 9.90 3.32
CA GLY A 27 17.61 9.69 1.99
C GLY A 27 16.38 9.46 1.14
N GLY A 28 16.03 10.41 0.27
CA GLY A 28 14.93 10.19 -0.67
C GLY A 28 15.18 8.89 -1.45
N ALA A 29 14.13 8.38 -2.10
CA ALA A 29 14.34 7.45 -3.21
C ALA A 29 15.48 8.03 -4.06
N LEU A 30 16.62 7.34 -4.10
CA LEU A 30 17.70 7.76 -4.97
C LEU A 30 17.09 7.76 -6.36
N GLN A 31 17.29 8.84 -7.11
CA GLN A 31 16.85 8.96 -8.50
C GLN A 31 17.34 7.76 -9.37
N GLU A 32 18.27 6.98 -8.86
CA GLU A 32 18.75 5.70 -9.40
C GLU A 32 17.70 4.58 -9.36
N GLU A 33 16.80 4.51 -8.36
CA GLU A 33 15.69 3.52 -8.33
C GLU A 33 14.54 3.84 -9.31
N GLU A 34 14.47 5.08 -9.82
CA GLU A 34 13.53 5.42 -10.92
C GLU A 34 14.07 5.01 -12.30
N ARG A 35 15.34 4.61 -12.38
CA ARG A 35 15.96 4.17 -13.62
C ARG A 35 16.11 2.66 -13.62
N PRO A 36 15.72 1.99 -14.71
CA PRO A 36 15.94 0.56 -14.83
C PRO A 36 17.43 0.28 -14.68
N ASP A 37 17.75 -0.66 -13.80
CA ASP A 37 19.13 -1.04 -13.52
C ASP A 37 19.77 -1.74 -14.74
N ALA A 38 21.05 -2.11 -14.63
CA ALA A 38 21.76 -2.69 -15.75
C ALA A 38 21.12 -4.01 -16.22
N ASP A 39 20.57 -4.79 -15.31
CA ASP A 39 19.97 -6.09 -15.59
C ASP A 39 18.58 -5.91 -16.21
N GLU A 40 17.77 -4.98 -15.68
CA GLU A 40 16.44 -4.63 -16.21
C GLU A 40 16.53 -3.99 -17.61
N ARG A 41 17.57 -3.19 -17.87
CA ARG A 41 17.86 -2.66 -19.22
C ARG A 41 18.26 -3.77 -20.19
N VAL A 42 19.02 -4.77 -19.73
CA VAL A 42 19.41 -5.92 -20.55
C VAL A 42 18.18 -6.77 -20.85
N GLU A 43 17.30 -7.02 -19.87
CA GLU A 43 16.02 -7.69 -20.09
C GLU A 43 15.12 -6.91 -21.06
N GLN A 44 15.07 -5.58 -20.99
CA GLN A 44 14.27 -4.78 -21.92
C GLN A 44 14.82 -4.84 -23.35
N ILE A 45 16.14 -4.90 -23.51
CA ILE A 45 16.81 -5.03 -24.81
C ILE A 45 16.65 -6.45 -25.38
N LEU A 46 16.77 -7.47 -24.55
CA LEU A 46 16.68 -8.89 -24.94
C LEU A 46 15.21 -9.32 -25.16
N GLY A 47 14.32 -8.95 -24.24
CA GLY A 47 12.88 -9.24 -24.26
C GLY A 47 12.06 -8.31 -25.15
N GLY A 48 12.69 -7.32 -25.80
CA GLY A 48 12.03 -6.43 -26.77
C GLY A 48 11.39 -7.17 -27.94
N ASN A 49 11.89 -8.36 -28.29
CA ASN A 49 11.31 -9.26 -29.29
C ASN A 49 10.40 -10.35 -28.70
N GLU A 50 10.42 -10.60 -27.38
CA GLU A 50 9.57 -11.61 -26.73
C GLU A 50 8.14 -11.13 -26.46
N LYS A 51 7.85 -9.84 -26.64
CA LYS A 51 6.50 -9.26 -26.52
C LYS A 51 5.66 -9.29 -27.80
N LEU A 52 6.06 -10.07 -28.80
CA LEU A 52 5.15 -10.42 -29.89
C LEU A 52 4.30 -11.60 -29.43
N PHE A 53 3.12 -11.30 -28.89
CA PHE A 53 2.06 -12.28 -28.83
C PHE A 53 1.78 -12.76 -30.27
N GLU A 54 2.34 -13.90 -30.66
CA GLU A 54 2.25 -14.42 -32.03
C GLU A 54 0.81 -14.80 -32.41
N ALA A 55 -0.07 -14.99 -31.42
CA ALA A 55 -1.45 -15.37 -31.65
C ALA A 55 -2.39 -14.76 -30.60
N ASN A 56 -3.42 -14.07 -31.09
CA ASN A 56 -4.65 -13.90 -30.34
C ASN A 56 -5.34 -15.27 -30.23
N TRP A 57 -5.54 -15.77 -29.01
CA TRP A 57 -6.30 -17.01 -28.76
C TRP A 57 -7.81 -16.87 -28.93
N GLU A 58 -8.29 -15.72 -29.42
CA GLU A 58 -9.70 -15.57 -29.76
C GLU A 58 -10.05 -16.50 -30.93
N THR A 59 -10.80 -17.56 -30.61
CA THR A 59 -10.95 -18.76 -31.42
C THR A 59 -11.86 -18.57 -32.65
N ASN A 60 -12.30 -17.33 -32.94
CA ASN A 60 -13.22 -17.04 -34.03
C ASN A 60 -12.94 -15.69 -34.71
N ALA A 61 -11.93 -15.66 -35.58
CA ALA A 61 -11.50 -14.48 -36.33
C ALA A 61 -12.46 -14.00 -37.43
N LYS A 62 -13.59 -14.68 -37.66
CA LYS A 62 -14.52 -14.35 -38.76
C LYS A 62 -15.44 -13.18 -38.42
N ASP A 63 -15.75 -12.98 -37.13
CA ASP A 63 -16.64 -11.92 -36.64
C ASP A 63 -15.94 -11.11 -35.54
N LEU A 64 -14.90 -10.35 -35.92
CA LEU A 64 -14.13 -9.47 -35.01
C LEU A 64 -15.02 -8.47 -34.25
N CYS A 65 -16.14 -8.07 -34.84
CA CYS A 65 -17.11 -7.18 -34.23
C CYS A 65 -18.49 -7.84 -34.24
N ARG A 66 -18.99 -8.19 -33.06
CA ARG A 66 -20.37 -8.65 -32.90
C ARG A 66 -21.29 -7.46 -32.66
N PRO A 67 -22.49 -7.43 -33.26
CA PRO A 67 -23.49 -6.44 -32.91
C PRO A 67 -23.90 -6.66 -31.45
N LEU A 68 -23.46 -5.76 -30.57
CA LEU A 68 -23.86 -5.73 -29.19
C LEU A 68 -25.05 -4.77 -29.07
N GLN A 69 -26.12 -5.25 -28.43
CA GLN A 69 -27.20 -4.36 -28.01
C GLN A 69 -26.72 -3.63 -26.74
N PRO A 70 -26.59 -2.29 -26.77
CA PRO A 70 -26.25 -1.56 -25.57
C PRO A 70 -27.39 -1.71 -24.57
N ILE A 71 -27.12 -2.33 -23.43
CA ILE A 71 -28.08 -2.36 -22.32
C ILE A 71 -27.94 -1.03 -21.59
N PRO A 72 -28.92 -0.12 -21.66
CA PRO A 72 -28.85 1.18 -21.01
C PRO A 72 -28.79 0.97 -19.50
N ARG A 73 -28.00 1.79 -18.81
CA ARG A 73 -27.81 1.65 -17.36
C ARG A 73 -29.13 1.76 -16.61
N THR A 74 -30.03 2.65 -17.03
CA THR A 74 -31.39 2.82 -16.49
C THR A 74 -32.26 1.56 -16.56
N GLN A 75 -31.93 0.61 -17.42
CA GLN A 75 -32.63 -0.68 -17.54
C GLN A 75 -31.93 -1.76 -16.72
N TRP A 76 -30.59 -1.81 -16.74
CA TRP A 76 -29.83 -2.80 -15.99
C TRP A 76 -28.50 -2.25 -15.43
N HIS A 77 -28.45 -2.06 -14.11
CA HIS A 77 -27.28 -1.57 -13.40
C HIS A 77 -26.36 -2.73 -12.97
N LEU A 78 -25.61 -3.29 -13.93
CA LEU A 78 -24.73 -4.44 -13.68
C LEU A 78 -23.52 -4.13 -12.76
N TYR A 79 -23.25 -2.85 -12.47
CA TYR A 79 -22.14 -2.43 -11.60
C TYR A 79 -22.50 -1.21 -10.75
N ARG A 80 -23.39 -1.40 -9.77
CA ARG A 80 -23.83 -0.33 -8.86
C ARG A 80 -22.88 -0.11 -7.68
N TYR A 81 -22.28 -1.18 -7.17
CA TYR A 81 -21.38 -1.13 -6.02
C TYR A 81 -20.00 -1.63 -6.41
N PHE A 82 -18.98 -0.89 -6.00
CA PHE A 82 -17.58 -1.24 -6.18
C PHE A 82 -16.91 -1.20 -4.82
N GLN A 83 -15.96 -2.09 -4.61
CA GLN A 83 -15.04 -2.03 -3.50
C GLN A 83 -13.65 -2.04 -4.10
N ASP A 84 -12.86 -1.02 -3.76
CA ASP A 84 -11.46 -0.95 -4.16
C ASP A 84 -10.58 -0.76 -2.92
N GLY A 85 -9.40 -1.37 -2.98
CA GLY A 85 -8.43 -1.42 -1.90
C GLY A 85 -7.14 -0.74 -2.33
N SER A 86 -6.50 -0.01 -1.41
CA SER A 86 -5.18 0.57 -1.63
C SER A 86 -4.27 0.22 -0.47
N TYR A 87 -3.05 -0.18 -0.78
CA TYR A 87 -1.98 -0.35 0.20
C TYR A 87 -0.87 0.65 -0.08
N ARG A 88 -0.30 1.22 0.99
CA ARG A 88 0.90 2.04 0.93
C ARG A 88 1.81 1.64 2.07
N SER A 89 3.11 1.55 1.80
CA SER A 89 4.14 1.36 2.83
C SER A 89 5.27 2.35 2.65
N TYR A 90 5.82 2.78 3.78
CA TYR A 90 6.91 3.73 3.87
C TYR A 90 7.91 3.18 4.88
N PHE A 91 9.16 3.05 4.46
CA PHE A 91 10.25 2.83 5.39
C PHE A 91 10.52 4.12 6.16
N LEU A 92 10.45 4.08 7.49
CA LEU A 92 10.64 5.25 8.34
C LEU A 92 12.10 5.40 8.80
N GLY A 93 12.83 4.28 8.90
CA GLY A 93 14.19 4.22 9.42
C GLY A 93 14.42 2.95 10.23
N ASN A 94 15.59 2.87 10.86
CA ASN A 94 15.96 1.77 11.74
C ASN A 94 15.93 2.21 13.21
N LEU A 95 15.46 1.33 14.09
CA LEU A 95 15.65 1.44 15.54
C LEU A 95 16.94 0.73 15.92
N LEU A 96 17.78 1.42 16.69
CA LEU A 96 19.02 0.92 17.23
C LEU A 96 18.94 0.81 18.76
N GLU A 97 18.85 -0.42 19.25
CA GLU A 97 18.89 -0.72 20.68
C GLU A 97 20.13 -1.55 21.00
N HIS A 98 21.17 -0.89 21.51
CA HIS A 98 22.48 -1.51 21.72
C HIS A 98 23.02 -2.13 20.43
N ASP A 99 23.22 -3.45 20.41
CA ASP A 99 23.71 -4.21 19.24
C ASP A 99 22.58 -4.76 18.36
N ARG A 100 21.31 -4.40 18.65
CA ARG A 100 20.14 -4.82 17.90
C ARG A 100 19.65 -3.71 16.98
N GLU A 101 19.32 -4.07 15.76
CA GLU A 101 18.78 -3.18 14.74
C GLU A 101 17.49 -3.77 14.18
N THR A 102 16.45 -2.94 14.04
CA THR A 102 15.21 -3.36 13.38
C THR A 102 14.62 -2.26 12.52
N PRO A 103 14.17 -2.57 11.28
CA PRO A 103 13.51 -1.59 10.43
C PRO A 103 12.13 -1.25 10.99
N VAL A 104 11.77 0.03 10.93
CA VAL A 104 10.43 0.51 11.21
C VAL A 104 9.77 0.90 9.90
N LEU A 105 8.67 0.22 9.59
CA LEU A 105 7.82 0.55 8.47
C LEU A 105 6.49 1.11 8.96
N PHE A 106 5.98 2.08 8.21
CA PHE A 106 4.62 2.54 8.32
C PHE A 106 3.84 2.05 7.11
N ALA A 107 2.72 1.37 7.35
CA ALA A 107 1.81 0.98 6.28
C ALA A 107 0.40 1.53 6.51
N GLN A 108 -0.33 1.69 5.42
CA GLN A 108 -1.75 2.02 5.43
C GLN A 108 -2.50 1.09 4.49
N ILE A 109 -3.53 0.43 5.02
CA ILE A 109 -4.49 -0.33 4.22
C ILE A 109 -5.77 0.49 4.18
N GLY A 110 -6.15 0.92 2.98
CA GLY A 110 -7.39 1.63 2.71
C GLY A 110 -8.34 0.76 1.92
N ALA A 111 -9.63 0.85 2.22
CA ALA A 111 -10.70 0.31 1.41
C ALA A 111 -11.79 1.38 1.22
N CYS A 112 -12.32 1.49 0.00
CA CYS A 112 -13.42 2.37 -0.30
C CYS A 112 -14.53 1.61 -1.03
N GLN A 113 -15.73 1.69 -0.46
CA GLN A 113 -16.95 1.31 -1.13
C GLN A 113 -17.49 2.51 -1.89
N ILE A 114 -17.70 2.33 -3.20
CA ILE A 114 -18.23 3.35 -4.10
C ILE A 114 -19.60 2.87 -4.58
N GLU A 115 -20.56 3.77 -4.56
CA GLU A 115 -21.86 3.59 -5.20
C GLU A 115 -21.92 4.47 -6.43
N ARG A 116 -22.40 3.89 -7.53
CA ARG A 116 -22.66 4.61 -8.77
C ARG A 116 -24.17 4.84 -8.91
N ASN A 117 -24.55 6.10 -9.04
CA ASN A 117 -25.93 6.52 -9.24
C ASN A 117 -26.39 6.24 -10.69
N ASP A 118 -27.68 6.42 -10.95
CA ASP A 118 -28.30 6.06 -12.23
C ASP A 118 -27.91 7.00 -13.38
N ASP A 119 -27.52 8.23 -13.06
CA ASP A 119 -26.92 9.21 -13.98
C ASP A 119 -25.45 8.92 -14.33
N GLY A 120 -24.87 7.87 -13.72
CA GLY A 120 -23.49 7.45 -13.92
C GLY A 120 -22.48 8.12 -12.98
N SER A 121 -22.90 9.09 -12.15
CA SER A 121 -22.04 9.70 -11.12
C SER A 121 -21.66 8.69 -10.05
N VAL A 122 -20.50 8.89 -9.42
CA VAL A 122 -19.98 8.00 -8.36
C VAL A 122 -19.83 8.77 -7.06
N LYS A 123 -20.16 8.11 -5.96
CA LYS A 123 -19.97 8.65 -4.60
C LYS A 123 -19.36 7.59 -3.68
N PRO A 124 -18.43 7.98 -2.79
CA PRO A 124 -17.98 7.08 -1.74
C PRO A 124 -19.12 6.85 -0.73
N VAL A 125 -19.45 5.60 -0.45
CA VAL A 125 -20.43 5.20 0.57
C VAL A 125 -19.73 4.98 1.91
N ARG A 126 -18.62 4.27 1.86
CA ARG A 126 -17.81 3.95 3.04
C ARG A 126 -16.35 4.01 2.67
N ARG A 127 -15.55 4.56 3.58
CA ARG A 127 -14.10 4.56 3.48
C ARG A 127 -13.55 4.13 4.82
N GLU A 128 -12.65 3.18 4.81
CA GLU A 128 -11.91 2.71 5.97
C GLU A 128 -10.43 2.77 5.66
N VAL A 129 -9.64 3.29 6.57
CA VAL A 129 -8.18 3.33 6.46
C VAL A 129 -7.63 2.88 7.80
N LYS A 130 -6.77 1.88 7.77
CA LYS A 130 -6.08 1.33 8.93
C LYS A 130 -4.59 1.56 8.80
N PRO A 131 -3.96 2.26 9.74
CA PRO A 131 -2.52 2.40 9.80
C PRO A 131 -1.89 1.21 10.52
N TYR A 132 -0.66 0.93 10.16
CA TYR A 132 0.14 -0.11 10.77
C TYR A 132 1.55 0.41 11.00
N LEU A 133 2.11 0.12 12.16
CA LEU A 133 3.54 0.17 12.41
C LEU A 133 4.07 -1.26 12.38
N LEU A 134 5.11 -1.48 11.59
CA LEU A 134 5.72 -2.79 11.44
C LEU A 134 7.19 -2.71 11.87
N LEU A 135 7.59 -3.65 12.71
CA LEU A 135 8.96 -3.82 13.20
C LEU A 135 9.13 -5.25 13.70
N ALA A 136 10.37 -5.73 13.77
CA ALA A 136 10.69 -7.00 14.42
C ALA A 136 10.68 -6.79 15.94
N MET A 137 9.63 -7.27 16.61
CA MET A 137 9.42 -7.07 18.05
C MET A 137 10.45 -7.81 18.89
N ASP A 138 10.90 -8.97 18.44
CA ASP A 138 11.96 -9.76 19.07
C ASP A 138 13.33 -9.06 19.05
N ALA A 139 13.54 -8.14 18.11
CA ALA A 139 14.74 -7.31 18.01
C ALA A 139 14.73 -6.10 18.97
N VAL A 140 13.68 -5.90 19.78
CA VAL A 140 13.62 -4.82 20.78
C VAL A 140 13.24 -5.35 22.17
N SER A 141 13.67 -4.66 23.23
CA SER A 141 13.39 -5.04 24.62
C SER A 141 11.91 -4.90 24.98
N GLU A 142 11.47 -5.67 25.99
CA GLU A 142 10.07 -5.65 26.47
C GLU A 142 9.61 -4.23 26.84
N GLY A 143 10.48 -3.41 27.45
CA GLY A 143 10.13 -2.02 27.81
C GLY A 143 9.84 -1.13 26.60
N VAL A 144 10.58 -1.33 25.51
CA VAL A 144 10.35 -0.63 24.24
C VAL A 144 9.07 -1.15 23.57
N GLN A 145 8.84 -2.46 23.59
CA GLN A 145 7.61 -3.07 23.07
C GLN A 145 6.36 -2.53 23.79
N GLU A 146 6.37 -2.50 25.13
CA GLU A 146 5.27 -1.99 25.93
C GLU A 146 4.97 -0.52 25.62
N THR A 147 6.02 0.31 25.57
CA THR A 147 5.89 1.74 25.23
C THR A 147 5.28 1.93 23.85
N LEU A 148 5.75 1.14 22.87
CA LEU A 148 5.26 1.19 21.50
C LEU A 148 3.80 0.80 21.40
N LEU A 149 3.42 -0.36 21.97
CA LEU A 149 2.06 -0.86 21.95
C LEU A 149 1.11 0.12 22.64
N GLN A 150 1.49 0.67 23.80
CA GLN A 150 0.69 1.66 24.52
C GLN A 150 0.50 2.94 23.70
N THR A 151 1.58 3.48 23.14
CA THR A 151 1.54 4.75 22.41
C THR A 151 0.82 4.61 21.07
N ALA A 152 1.07 3.52 20.33
CA ALA A 152 0.43 3.25 19.05
C ALA A 152 -1.07 2.98 19.23
N HIS A 153 -1.46 2.12 20.18
CA HIS A 153 -2.87 1.81 20.45
C HIS A 153 -3.65 3.06 20.89
N ALA A 154 -3.07 3.87 21.79
CA ALA A 154 -3.68 5.14 22.23
C ALA A 154 -3.93 6.12 21.07
N LYS A 155 -3.25 5.95 19.94
CA LYS A 155 -3.35 6.80 18.75
C LYS A 155 -4.04 6.13 17.57
N GLY A 156 -4.63 4.94 17.78
CA GLY A 156 -5.34 4.19 16.75
C GLY A 156 -4.43 3.61 15.67
N VAL A 157 -3.16 3.34 16.03
CA VAL A 157 -2.19 2.67 15.17
C VAL A 157 -2.00 1.24 15.64
N GLU A 158 -2.20 0.28 14.74
CA GLU A 158 -1.97 -1.14 15.02
C GLU A 158 -0.49 -1.47 14.82
N VAL A 159 0.08 -2.28 15.70
CA VAL A 159 1.48 -2.69 15.59
C VAL A 159 1.55 -4.15 15.19
N VAL A 160 2.32 -4.44 14.14
CA VAL A 160 2.45 -5.77 13.55
C VAL A 160 3.90 -6.21 13.68
N ASN A 161 4.11 -7.41 14.22
CA ASN A 161 5.42 -8.01 14.31
C ASN A 161 5.85 -8.55 12.93
N LEU A 162 7.04 -8.13 12.47
CA LEU A 162 7.72 -8.72 11.32
C LEU A 162 8.53 -9.93 11.84
N ALA A 163 7.92 -11.11 11.77
CA ALA A 163 8.60 -12.37 12.09
C ALA A 163 9.45 -12.88 10.92
#